data_AF-F7W034-F1
#
_entry.id   AF-F7W034-F1
#
_cell.length_a   1.000
_cell.length_b   1.000
_cell.length_c   1.000
_cell.angle_alpha   90.00
_cell.angle_beta   90.00
_cell.angle_gamma   90.00
#
_symmetry.space_group_name_H-M   'P 1'
#
loop_
_entity.id
_entity.type
_entity.pdbx_description
1 polymer ?
#
loop_
_entity_poly.entity_id
_entity_poly.type
_entity_poly.pdbx_seq_one_letter_code
_entity_poly.pdbx_strand_id
1 'polypeptide(L)'
;MDIIDCDVFSKSSPEARNKAGLKEDLESIKSSSRRILVLDQRIKESRKKLVDYRNRKEKAIIDENALKPTRAGVKKIQQGRKQTHVFPHQFDDTNSKDRQTISEKMKTARNKVVNTTRLVRTEEALLNGHQQERYSAHLSLRTCEGRSKWTCMSMRHGQIEKRLTENLERQRREMEGTGQRASPSEPPTNIFSVSATAYRDILKSRRPLGLPTKSYTRIPQLSQWLCDSVMENREFYLDSLLLAHGIRRWSNVNTAGMDVKLSRELIETVLSRSHDSCSQRLEAELHLWSEKIKSFDPFSQINQTQAICKREAGRVATRWAARNPNDMTSSVFMAWTTFNAILKRGGGPYKCKSGERHEYNFPEALVVPILEKVFLKTLHKMFQVKIPPAEKPIVPRIKAIWDKYMDELVGLIRDTAPQLLPHVVESIPVMSGVQDEIADKVHEALTKLSKCSAEIHPEFRVTMEEKLVPMFEECLEIKGKGHYQRRRRYLQDNVKAKNMGMFSDGFRNMKRRYETHLAKVSVEFSAIAQFAVTKVQDQIGLLLTKIESVNEKKQKLSDGATAVRQEVGQAATQWVAEWRVPKYLVNPARPHGLLLPRKYVEPEPEDRDKEGNAAKGKKNEDDDGDNEMEDAE
;
A
#
# COMPACT_ATOMS: atom_id res chain seq x y z
N MET A 1 8.78 21.77 6.30
CA MET A 1 8.74 22.03 4.84
C MET A 1 10.06 22.71 4.55
N ASP A 2 11.07 21.90 4.23
CA ASP A 2 12.43 22.40 4.05
C ASP A 2 12.58 23.01 2.65
N ILE A 3 13.42 24.04 2.58
CA ILE A 3 13.62 24.94 1.47
C ILE A 3 14.11 24.14 0.25
N ILE A 4 13.29 24.07 -0.80
CA ILE A 4 13.71 23.57 -2.11
C ILE A 4 14.25 24.76 -2.89
N ASP A 5 15.55 24.72 -3.16
CA ASP A 5 16.28 25.72 -3.93
C ASP A 5 15.80 25.72 -5.39
N CYS A 6 15.49 26.91 -5.93
CA CYS A 6 14.64 27.07 -7.13
C CYS A 6 15.39 27.42 -8.43
N ASP A 7 16.70 27.62 -8.42
CA ASP A 7 17.31 28.52 -9.41
C ASP A 7 18.08 27.91 -10.60
N VAL A 8 17.93 26.62 -10.94
CA VAL A 8 18.66 26.08 -12.12
C VAL A 8 17.84 25.10 -12.97
N PHE A 9 16.80 25.56 -13.70
CA PHE A 9 16.22 24.75 -14.80
C PHE A 9 15.64 25.59 -15.94
N SER A 10 15.78 25.08 -17.17
CA SER A 10 15.30 25.67 -18.43
C SER A 10 13.80 25.98 -18.42
N LYS A 11 13.43 27.19 -18.88
CA LYS A 11 12.08 27.79 -18.82
C LYS A 11 10.99 27.03 -19.61
N SER A 12 11.34 26.01 -20.40
CA SER A 12 10.38 25.29 -21.28
C SER A 12 9.98 23.88 -20.80
N SER A 13 10.51 23.37 -19.68
CA SER A 13 10.16 22.03 -19.17
C SER A 13 8.75 21.99 -18.55
N PRO A 14 7.98 20.89 -18.70
CA PRO A 14 6.74 20.65 -17.94
C PRO A 14 6.91 20.84 -16.42
N GLU A 15 8.10 20.56 -15.89
CA GLU A 15 8.44 20.78 -14.48
C GLU A 15 8.51 22.28 -14.13
N ALA A 16 9.02 23.11 -15.04
CA ALA A 16 9.08 24.56 -14.85
C ALA A 16 7.67 25.18 -14.83
N ARG A 17 6.76 24.67 -15.68
CA ARG A 17 5.34 25.06 -15.67
C ARG A 17 4.63 24.66 -14.38
N ASN A 18 4.87 23.43 -13.90
CA ASN A 18 4.30 22.97 -12.63
C ASN A 18 4.82 23.76 -11.43
N LYS A 19 6.11 24.14 -11.41
CA LYS A 19 6.68 25.01 -10.36
C LYS A 19 6.09 26.42 -10.39
N ALA A 20 5.91 27.01 -11.56
CA ALA A 20 5.29 28.33 -11.70
C ALA A 20 3.84 28.32 -11.21
N GLY A 21 3.04 27.32 -11.61
CA GLY A 21 1.67 27.14 -11.12
C GLY A 21 1.59 26.89 -9.61
N LEU A 22 2.53 26.13 -9.04
CA LEU A 22 2.61 25.92 -7.59
C LEU A 22 2.89 27.22 -6.83
N LYS A 23 3.74 28.09 -7.37
CA LYS A 23 4.03 29.41 -6.78
C LYS A 23 2.78 30.29 -6.76
N GLU A 24 2.05 30.34 -7.88
CA GLU A 24 0.79 31.07 -8.00
C GLU A 24 -0.28 30.54 -7.03
N ASP A 25 -0.41 29.21 -6.91
CA ASP A 25 -1.32 28.59 -5.95
C ASP A 25 -0.96 28.94 -4.50
N LEU A 26 0.33 28.95 -4.14
CA LEU A 26 0.80 29.32 -2.79
C LEU A 26 0.55 30.79 -2.46
N GLU A 27 0.75 31.69 -3.42
CA GLU A 27 0.41 33.11 -3.28
C GLU A 27 -1.11 33.31 -3.13
N SER A 28 -1.90 32.57 -3.90
CA SER A 28 -3.36 32.54 -3.80
C SER A 28 -3.84 32.02 -2.44
N ILE A 29 -3.22 30.96 -1.90
CA ILE A 29 -3.50 30.43 -0.55
C ILE A 29 -3.25 31.50 0.51
N LYS A 30 -2.11 32.21 0.44
CA LYS A 30 -1.78 33.30 1.38
C LYS A 30 -2.79 34.44 1.28
N SER A 31 -3.18 34.82 0.06
CA SER A 31 -4.16 35.88 -0.20
C SER A 31 -5.55 35.51 0.36
N SER A 32 -6.06 34.33 0.04
CA SER A 32 -7.37 33.86 0.53
C SER A 32 -7.40 33.69 2.05
N SER A 33 -6.31 33.19 2.65
CA SER A 33 -6.21 33.07 4.13
C SER A 33 -6.27 34.42 4.82
N ARG A 34 -5.57 35.44 4.29
CA ARG A 34 -5.64 36.81 4.82
C ARG A 34 -7.05 37.39 4.66
N ARG A 35 -7.70 37.16 3.52
CA ARG A 35 -9.07 37.62 3.26
C ARG A 35 -10.07 37.03 4.25
N ILE A 36 -9.96 35.73 4.57
CA ILE A 36 -10.81 35.06 5.56
C ILE A 36 -10.65 35.71 6.95
N LEU A 37 -9.41 35.95 7.41
CA LEU A 37 -9.17 36.60 8.70
C LEU A 37 -9.80 38.00 8.79
N VAL A 38 -9.72 38.78 7.71
CA VAL A 38 -10.36 40.10 7.64
C VAL A 38 -11.88 39.98 7.69
N LEU A 39 -12.46 39.01 6.97
CA LEU A 39 -13.90 38.77 6.97
C LEU A 39 -14.41 38.29 8.34
N ASP A 40 -13.65 37.47 9.05
CA ASP A 40 -14.00 37.03 10.41
C ASP A 40 -14.10 38.20 11.38
N GLN A 41 -13.16 39.14 11.30
CA GLN A 41 -13.19 40.37 12.10
C GLN A 41 -14.42 41.23 11.74
N ARG A 42 -14.72 41.41 10.45
CA ARG A 42 -15.91 42.15 9.99
C ARG A 42 -17.21 41.49 10.44
N ILE A 43 -17.32 40.17 10.35
CA ILE A 43 -18.49 39.40 10.83
C ILE A 43 -18.68 39.61 12.33
N LYS A 44 -17.59 39.57 13.12
CA LYS A 44 -17.63 39.80 14.57
C LYS A 44 -18.11 41.22 14.90
N GLU A 45 -17.61 42.23 14.18
CA GLU A 45 -18.04 43.63 14.34
C GLU A 45 -19.50 43.84 13.95
N SER A 46 -19.96 43.26 12.83
CA SER A 46 -21.35 43.33 12.40
C SER A 46 -22.31 42.64 13.39
N ARG A 47 -21.93 41.48 13.93
CA ARG A 47 -22.68 40.81 15.00
C ARG A 47 -22.82 41.70 16.23
N LYS A 48 -21.74 42.38 16.65
CA LYS A 48 -21.77 43.32 17.79
C LYS A 48 -22.72 44.49 17.53
N LYS A 49 -22.60 45.15 16.37
CA LYS A 49 -23.50 46.26 15.97
C LYS A 49 -24.96 45.83 15.90
N LEU A 50 -25.22 44.61 15.42
CA LEU A 50 -26.57 44.08 15.30
C LEU A 50 -27.23 43.89 16.68
N VAL A 51 -26.48 43.40 17.67
CA VAL A 51 -26.96 43.32 19.06
C VAL A 51 -27.29 44.72 19.59
N ASP A 52 -26.40 45.70 19.40
CA ASP A 52 -26.62 47.08 19.85
C ASP A 52 -27.87 47.70 19.19
N TYR A 53 -28.07 47.47 17.88
CA TYR A 53 -29.24 47.98 17.15
C TYR A 53 -30.54 47.28 17.56
N ARG A 54 -30.51 45.97 17.87
CA ARG A 54 -31.67 45.24 18.40
C ARG A 54 -32.06 45.76 19.79
N ASN A 55 -31.10 45.97 20.69
CA ASN A 55 -31.34 46.54 22.00
C ASN A 55 -31.93 47.97 21.91
N ARG A 56 -31.42 48.81 21.00
CA ARG A 56 -31.98 50.15 20.74
C ARG A 56 -33.39 50.10 20.18
N LYS A 57 -33.67 49.16 19.26
CA LYS A 57 -35.00 48.94 18.69
C LYS A 57 -35.99 48.52 19.78
N GLU A 58 -35.61 47.57 20.64
CA GLU A 58 -36.45 47.10 21.75
C GLU A 58 -36.76 48.24 22.72
N LYS A 59 -35.75 49.03 23.10
CA LYS A 59 -35.96 50.25 23.92
C LYS A 59 -36.92 51.23 23.24
N ALA A 60 -36.76 51.49 21.94
CA ALA A 60 -37.65 52.38 21.20
C ALA A 60 -39.10 51.85 21.13
N ILE A 61 -39.29 50.53 21.06
CA ILE A 61 -40.62 49.89 21.10
C ILE A 61 -41.24 50.02 22.50
N ILE A 62 -40.46 49.82 23.56
CA ILE A 62 -40.91 50.02 24.94
C ILE A 62 -41.34 51.48 25.14
N ASP A 63 -40.53 52.44 24.72
CA ASP A 63 -40.83 53.87 24.78
C ASP A 63 -42.10 54.23 23.98
N GLU A 64 -42.27 53.66 22.77
CA GLU A 64 -43.49 53.85 21.97
C GLU A 64 -44.72 53.26 22.66
N ASN A 65 -44.60 52.06 23.25
CA ASN A 65 -45.70 51.39 23.93
C ASN A 65 -46.10 52.09 25.24
N ALA A 66 -45.14 52.67 25.98
CA ALA A 66 -45.42 53.46 27.18
C ALA A 66 -46.23 54.74 26.87
N LEU A 67 -46.12 55.26 25.64
CA LEU A 67 -46.89 56.41 25.16
C LEU A 67 -48.28 56.04 24.62
N LYS A 68 -48.62 54.74 24.50
CA LYS A 68 -49.95 54.30 24.09
C LYS A 68 -50.92 54.38 25.28
N PRO A 69 -52.11 54.99 25.12
CA PRO A 69 -53.09 55.05 26.20
C PRO A 69 -53.55 53.63 26.59
N THR A 70 -53.44 53.29 27.87
CA THR A 70 -53.88 52.00 28.42
C THR A 70 -55.39 51.82 28.25
N ARG A 71 -55.86 50.57 28.07
CA ARG A 71 -57.30 50.23 27.96
C ARG A 71 -58.16 50.81 29.10
N ALA A 72 -57.59 51.03 30.29
CA ALA A 72 -58.25 51.70 31.40
C ALA A 72 -58.48 53.20 31.15
N GLY A 73 -57.51 53.90 30.55
CA GLY A 73 -57.66 55.30 30.13
C GLY A 73 -58.65 55.46 28.97
N VAL A 74 -58.64 54.54 28.00
CA VAL A 74 -59.60 54.55 26.88
C VAL A 74 -61.02 54.23 27.37
N LYS A 75 -61.19 53.33 28.34
CA LYS A 75 -62.51 53.07 28.96
C LYS A 75 -63.02 54.25 29.77
N LYS A 76 -62.19 54.99 30.52
CA LYS A 76 -62.62 56.24 31.18
C LYS A 76 -63.03 57.32 30.18
N ILE A 77 -62.30 57.45 29.06
CA ILE A 77 -62.64 58.40 27.99
C ILE A 77 -63.92 57.97 27.23
N GLN A 78 -64.16 56.68 27.04
CA GLN A 78 -65.38 56.16 26.39
C GLN A 78 -66.59 56.08 27.32
N GLN A 79 -66.41 55.82 28.62
CA GLN A 79 -67.49 55.88 29.61
C GLN A 79 -67.92 57.32 29.90
N GLY A 80 -66.98 58.28 29.91
CA GLY A 80 -67.31 59.71 29.94
C GLY A 80 -68.09 60.18 28.70
N ARG A 81 -67.99 59.47 27.57
CA ARG A 81 -68.76 59.78 26.35
C ARG A 81 -70.15 59.11 26.30
N LYS A 82 -70.41 58.09 27.12
CA LYS A 82 -71.71 57.37 27.15
C LYS A 82 -72.61 57.74 28.34
N GLN A 83 -72.17 58.64 29.23
CA GLN A 83 -72.96 59.22 30.32
C GLN A 83 -72.88 60.75 30.33
N THR A 84 -73.11 61.39 29.17
CA THR A 84 -73.50 62.81 29.13
C THR A 84 -74.38 63.01 27.90
N HIS A 85 -75.54 62.36 27.91
CA HIS A 85 -76.74 62.92 27.30
C HIS A 85 -77.50 63.55 28.46
N VAL A 86 -77.88 64.83 28.31
CA VAL A 86 -78.53 65.69 29.32
C VAL A 86 -77.58 66.36 30.33
N PHE A 87 -76.89 67.41 29.87
CA PHE A 87 -76.81 68.76 30.47
C PHE A 87 -75.61 69.52 29.85
N PRO A 88 -75.83 70.66 29.16
CA PRO A 88 -74.76 71.49 28.63
C PRO A 88 -74.42 72.61 29.62
N HIS A 89 -73.19 72.67 30.12
CA HIS A 89 -72.28 73.81 29.84
C HIS A 89 -70.97 73.75 30.64
N GLN A 90 -69.90 74.08 29.90
CA GLN A 90 -68.65 74.68 30.36
C GLN A 90 -67.73 73.84 31.26
N PHE A 91 -66.95 72.95 30.63
CA PHE A 91 -65.58 72.66 31.07
C PHE A 91 -64.71 72.27 29.86
N ASP A 92 -63.40 72.54 30.00
CA ASP A 92 -62.24 72.07 29.23
C ASP A 92 -61.70 72.91 28.06
N ASP A 93 -60.80 73.85 28.38
CA ASP A 93 -59.77 74.37 27.46
C ASP A 93 -58.32 74.00 27.86
N THR A 94 -58.12 73.25 28.95
CA THR A 94 -56.78 72.77 29.39
C THR A 94 -56.34 71.47 28.71
N ASN A 95 -57.23 70.78 28.00
CA ASN A 95 -57.01 69.42 27.47
C ASN A 95 -56.40 69.37 26.04
N SER A 96 -56.18 70.52 25.39
CA SER A 96 -55.73 70.62 23.99
C SER A 96 -54.20 70.59 23.81
N LYS A 97 -53.44 71.31 24.66
CA LYS A 97 -51.96 71.38 24.57
C LYS A 97 -51.28 70.04 24.87
N ASP A 98 -51.77 69.31 25.88
CA ASP A 98 -51.21 68.01 26.26
C ASP A 98 -51.38 66.94 25.16
N ARG A 99 -52.50 66.99 24.41
CA ARG A 99 -52.73 66.08 23.27
C ARG A 99 -51.78 66.34 22.11
N GLN A 100 -51.43 67.60 21.85
CA GLN A 100 -50.49 67.95 20.79
C GLN A 100 -49.06 67.50 21.15
N THR A 101 -48.64 67.69 22.40
CA THR A 101 -47.33 67.23 22.90
C THR A 101 -47.22 65.70 22.91
N ILE A 102 -48.28 64.96 23.27
CA ILE A 102 -48.30 63.50 23.21
C ILE A 102 -48.22 63.01 21.75
N SER A 103 -48.92 63.67 20.82
CA SER A 103 -48.89 63.35 19.39
C SER A 103 -47.49 63.53 18.79
N GLU A 104 -46.79 64.61 19.12
CA GLU A 104 -45.41 64.84 18.68
C GLU A 104 -44.44 63.82 19.27
N LYS A 105 -44.53 63.54 20.58
CA LYS A 105 -43.73 62.50 21.24
C LYS A 105 -43.96 61.12 20.60
N MET A 106 -45.20 60.80 20.22
CA MET A 106 -45.54 59.55 19.53
C MET A 106 -44.96 59.49 18.12
N LYS A 107 -44.99 60.60 17.36
CA LYS A 107 -44.33 60.68 16.03
C LYS A 107 -42.82 60.49 16.15
N THR A 108 -42.18 61.12 17.14
CA THR A 108 -40.74 60.96 17.38
C THR A 108 -40.38 59.54 17.79
N ALA A 109 -41.19 58.89 18.65
CA ALA A 109 -40.99 57.49 19.04
C ALA A 109 -41.12 56.53 17.84
N ARG A 110 -42.16 56.70 17.01
CA ARG A 110 -42.34 55.92 15.77
C ARG A 110 -41.16 56.09 14.80
N ASN A 111 -40.69 57.32 14.59
CA ASN A 111 -39.52 57.57 13.74
C ASN A 111 -38.25 56.90 14.28
N LYS A 112 -38.07 56.85 15.61
CA LYS A 112 -36.96 56.10 16.23
C LYS A 112 -37.07 54.59 15.98
N VAL A 113 -38.26 54.01 16.06
CA VAL A 113 -38.50 52.57 15.76
C VAL A 113 -38.24 52.26 14.28
N VAL A 114 -38.70 53.12 13.36
CA VAL A 114 -38.47 52.95 11.91
C VAL A 114 -36.98 53.05 11.58
N ASN A 115 -36.29 54.06 12.11
CA ASN A 115 -34.86 54.26 11.88
C ASN A 115 -34.01 53.10 12.42
N THR A 116 -34.29 52.64 13.65
CA THR A 116 -33.58 51.48 14.23
C THR A 116 -33.90 50.18 13.50
N THR A 117 -35.13 49.99 13.00
CA THR A 117 -35.49 48.85 12.16
C THR A 117 -34.75 48.87 10.82
N ARG A 118 -34.58 50.04 10.20
CA ARG A 118 -33.76 50.20 8.99
C ARG A 118 -32.30 49.83 9.25
N LEU A 119 -31.72 50.30 10.36
CA LEU A 119 -30.34 49.97 10.76
C LEU A 119 -30.13 48.47 10.99
N VAL A 120 -31.08 47.79 11.63
CA VAL A 120 -31.05 46.32 11.80
C VAL A 120 -31.04 45.63 10.44
N ARG A 121 -31.94 45.99 9.52
CA ARG A 121 -32.02 45.38 8.17
C ARG A 121 -30.74 45.60 7.36
N THR A 122 -30.17 46.80 7.40
CA THR A 122 -28.92 47.10 6.67
C THR A 122 -27.75 46.29 7.21
N GLU A 123 -27.65 46.15 8.54
CA GLU A 123 -26.56 45.38 9.15
C GLU A 123 -26.74 43.87 8.93
N GLU A 124 -27.97 43.36 8.92
CA GLU A 124 -28.27 41.96 8.55
C GLU A 124 -27.89 41.66 7.10
N ALA A 125 -28.14 42.58 6.17
CA ALA A 125 -27.72 42.42 4.77
C ALA A 125 -26.18 42.41 4.64
N LEU A 126 -25.47 43.28 5.36
CA LEU A 126 -24.00 43.30 5.39
C LEU A 126 -23.41 42.03 5.99
N LEU A 127 -23.99 41.53 7.08
CA LEU A 127 -23.58 40.28 7.72
C LEU A 127 -23.73 39.09 6.75
N ASN A 128 -24.88 38.99 6.07
CA ASN A 128 -25.12 37.95 5.06
C ASN A 128 -24.12 38.06 3.90
N GLY A 129 -23.81 39.28 3.44
CA GLY A 129 -22.80 39.54 2.42
C GLY A 129 -21.40 39.08 2.83
N HIS A 130 -20.95 39.43 4.04
CA HIS A 130 -19.67 38.99 4.57
C HIS A 130 -19.59 37.47 4.74
N GLN A 131 -20.68 36.82 5.16
CA GLN A 131 -20.75 35.36 5.29
C GLN A 131 -20.64 34.66 3.93
N GLN A 132 -21.35 35.16 2.91
CA GLN A 132 -21.25 34.62 1.55
C GLN A 132 -19.83 34.80 0.97
N GLU A 133 -19.23 35.96 1.20
CA GLU A 133 -17.86 36.23 0.75
C GLU A 133 -16.85 35.31 1.46
N ARG A 134 -17.03 35.09 2.78
CA ARG A 134 -16.21 34.16 3.56
C ARG A 134 -16.32 32.73 3.02
N TYR A 135 -17.53 32.27 2.71
CA TYR A 135 -17.76 30.97 2.09
C TYR A 135 -17.02 30.86 0.74
N SER A 136 -17.11 31.87 -0.11
CA SER A 136 -16.40 31.89 -1.41
C SER A 136 -14.87 31.85 -1.25
N ALA A 137 -14.35 32.54 -0.22
CA ALA A 137 -12.93 32.57 0.09
C ALA A 137 -12.43 31.21 0.63
N HIS A 138 -13.20 30.52 1.48
CA HIS A 138 -12.90 29.16 1.93
C HIS A 138 -12.91 28.15 0.76
N LEU A 139 -13.87 28.27 -0.17
CA LEU A 139 -13.92 27.42 -1.35
C LEU A 139 -12.69 27.63 -2.25
N SER A 140 -12.32 28.88 -2.49
CA SER A 140 -11.10 29.24 -3.23
C SER A 140 -9.85 28.71 -2.54
N LEU A 141 -9.71 28.89 -1.22
CA LEU A 141 -8.59 28.38 -0.42
C LEU A 141 -8.45 26.87 -0.57
N ARG A 142 -9.53 26.11 -0.34
CA ARG A 142 -9.54 24.64 -0.44
C ARG A 142 -9.18 24.16 -1.84
N THR A 143 -9.63 24.88 -2.87
CA THR A 143 -9.31 24.57 -4.27
C THR A 143 -7.82 24.77 -4.54
N CYS A 144 -7.24 25.90 -4.11
CA CYS A 144 -5.81 26.17 -4.28
C CYS A 144 -4.94 25.20 -3.46
N GLU A 145 -5.30 24.91 -2.22
CA GLU A 145 -4.62 23.92 -1.37
C GLU A 145 -4.66 22.52 -1.99
N GLY A 146 -5.81 22.14 -2.54
CA GLY A 146 -5.97 20.90 -3.28
C GLY A 146 -5.05 20.85 -4.49
N ARG A 147 -5.10 21.86 -5.37
CA ARG A 147 -4.25 21.93 -6.57
C ARG A 147 -2.77 21.88 -6.22
N SER A 148 -2.33 22.69 -5.25
CA SER A 148 -0.97 22.71 -4.73
C SER A 148 -0.51 21.32 -4.27
N LYS A 149 -1.33 20.64 -3.46
CA LYS A 149 -1.02 19.30 -2.97
C LYS A 149 -0.95 18.27 -4.09
N TRP A 150 -1.89 18.32 -5.04
CA TRP A 150 -1.89 17.45 -6.22
C TRP A 150 -0.63 17.65 -7.09
N THR A 151 -0.22 18.89 -7.33
CA THR A 151 0.99 19.22 -8.09
C THR A 151 2.24 18.68 -7.40
N CYS A 152 2.37 18.90 -6.08
CA CYS A 152 3.45 18.36 -5.28
C CYS A 152 3.52 16.82 -5.34
N MET A 153 2.37 16.14 -5.19
CA MET A 153 2.31 14.67 -5.28
C MET A 153 2.70 14.19 -6.68
N SER A 154 2.20 14.83 -7.73
CA SER A 154 2.48 14.46 -9.12
C SER A 154 3.97 14.61 -9.46
N MET A 155 4.62 15.68 -9.00
CA MET A 155 6.06 15.88 -9.17
C MET A 155 6.87 14.82 -8.42
N ARG A 156 6.51 14.55 -7.15
CA ARG A 156 7.17 13.50 -6.35
C ARG A 156 7.03 12.14 -7.01
N HIS A 157 5.83 11.81 -7.50
CA HIS A 157 5.56 10.55 -8.18
C HIS A 157 6.41 10.39 -9.44
N GLY A 158 6.47 11.41 -10.31
CA GLY A 158 7.31 11.37 -11.51
C GLY A 158 8.81 11.20 -11.19
N GLN A 159 9.30 11.82 -10.11
CA GLN A 159 10.69 11.64 -9.67
C GLN A 159 10.95 10.23 -9.12
N ILE A 160 10.02 9.67 -8.35
CA ILE A 160 10.14 8.31 -7.82
C ILE A 160 10.10 7.29 -8.96
N GLU A 161 9.14 7.42 -9.88
CA GLU A 161 9.01 6.56 -11.06
C GLU A 161 10.30 6.60 -11.88
N LYS A 162 10.82 7.78 -12.21
CA LYS A 162 12.09 7.94 -12.92
C LYS A 162 13.27 7.28 -12.21
N ARG A 163 13.45 7.54 -10.90
CA ARG A 163 14.56 6.97 -10.12
C ARG A 163 14.49 5.45 -10.03
N LEU A 164 13.29 4.89 -9.86
CA LEU A 164 13.11 3.45 -9.79
C LEU A 164 13.35 2.81 -11.16
N THR A 165 12.87 3.42 -12.25
CA THR A 165 13.16 2.95 -13.61
C THR A 165 14.67 2.95 -13.88
N GLU A 166 15.37 4.05 -13.57
CA GLU A 166 16.83 4.14 -13.71
C GLU A 166 17.57 3.08 -12.86
N ASN A 167 17.08 2.80 -11.66
CA ASN A 167 17.68 1.80 -10.78
C ASN A 167 17.44 0.37 -11.31
N LEU A 168 16.23 0.06 -11.77
CA LEU A 168 15.90 -1.23 -12.38
C LEU A 168 16.71 -1.44 -13.67
N GLU A 169 16.84 -0.42 -14.51
CA GLU A 169 17.71 -0.47 -15.69
C GLU A 169 19.17 -0.71 -15.32
N ARG A 170 19.67 -0.06 -14.26
CA ARG A 170 21.04 -0.28 -13.79
C ARG A 170 21.23 -1.72 -13.31
N GLN A 171 20.32 -2.23 -12.48
CA GLN A 171 20.35 -3.61 -12.01
C GLN A 171 20.29 -4.60 -13.18
N ARG A 172 19.46 -4.31 -14.18
CA ARG A 172 19.37 -5.12 -15.41
C ARG A 172 20.71 -5.15 -16.15
N ARG A 173 21.36 -4.00 -16.36
CA ARG A 173 22.68 -3.92 -17.00
C ARG A 173 23.75 -4.66 -16.21
N GLU A 174 23.68 -4.61 -14.88
CA GLU A 174 24.59 -5.34 -13.99
C GLU A 174 24.36 -6.85 -14.04
N MET A 175 23.11 -7.32 -14.18
CA MET A 175 22.77 -8.74 -14.31
C MET A 175 23.03 -9.32 -15.71
N GLU A 176 22.96 -8.51 -16.77
CA GLU A 176 23.20 -8.96 -18.14
C GLU A 176 24.70 -9.10 -18.46
N GLY A 177 25.59 -8.51 -17.65
CA GLY A 177 27.04 -8.56 -17.85
C GLY A 177 27.51 -7.74 -19.06
N THR A 178 28.76 -7.28 -19.03
CA THR A 178 29.36 -6.39 -20.06
C THR A 178 29.52 -7.00 -21.46
N GLY A 179 29.05 -8.22 -21.71
CA GLY A 179 29.38 -9.00 -22.91
C GLY A 179 28.23 -9.30 -23.88
N GLN A 180 26.96 -9.11 -23.51
CA GLN A 180 25.84 -9.42 -24.41
C GLN A 180 24.95 -8.19 -24.59
N ARG A 181 24.92 -7.73 -25.85
CA ARG A 181 24.01 -6.69 -26.35
C ARG A 181 22.60 -7.05 -25.87
N ALA A 182 22.00 -6.17 -25.06
CA ALA A 182 20.64 -6.32 -24.54
C ALA A 182 19.72 -6.82 -25.67
N SER A 183 19.05 -7.95 -25.45
CA SER A 183 17.93 -8.33 -26.30
C SER A 183 16.92 -7.17 -26.25
N PRO A 184 16.55 -6.56 -27.38
CA PRO A 184 15.67 -5.39 -27.39
C PRO A 184 14.20 -5.71 -27.07
N SER A 185 13.87 -6.92 -26.58
CA SER A 185 12.48 -7.40 -26.58
C SER A 185 11.73 -7.33 -25.26
N GLU A 186 12.36 -7.08 -24.10
CA GLU A 186 11.58 -6.98 -22.86
C GLU A 186 11.13 -5.54 -22.60
N PRO A 187 9.83 -5.28 -22.53
CA PRO A 187 9.30 -3.95 -22.27
C PRO A 187 9.77 -3.45 -20.89
N PRO A 188 9.98 -2.13 -20.72
CA PRO A 188 10.36 -1.57 -19.44
C PRO A 188 9.31 -1.91 -18.37
N THR A 189 9.78 -2.27 -17.17
CA THR A 189 8.91 -2.56 -16.03
C THR A 189 8.02 -1.35 -15.73
N ASN A 190 6.70 -1.53 -15.78
CA ASN A 190 5.75 -0.46 -15.48
C ASN A 190 5.74 -0.17 -13.97
N ILE A 191 5.97 1.09 -13.61
CA ILE A 191 5.98 1.55 -12.21
C ILE A 191 4.75 2.42 -11.98
N PHE A 192 3.95 2.06 -10.97
CA PHE A 192 2.73 2.78 -10.63
C PHE A 192 2.83 3.39 -9.22
N SER A 193 2.91 4.71 -9.12
CA SER A 193 2.83 5.40 -7.83
C SER A 193 1.36 5.55 -7.36
N VAL A 194 0.88 4.66 -6.50
CA VAL A 194 -0.53 4.66 -6.03
C VAL A 194 -0.70 5.29 -4.65
N SER A 195 -1.91 5.83 -4.39
CA SER A 195 -2.30 6.33 -3.06
C SER A 195 -3.46 5.51 -2.47
N ALA A 196 -3.11 4.43 -1.77
CA ALA A 196 -4.08 3.50 -1.17
C ALA A 196 -4.96 4.15 -0.08
N THR A 197 -4.36 5.01 0.74
CA THR A 197 -5.08 5.71 1.82
C THR A 197 -6.14 6.65 1.25
N ALA A 198 -5.80 7.45 0.24
CA ALA A 198 -6.74 8.34 -0.41
C ALA A 198 -7.87 7.59 -1.13
N TYR A 199 -7.56 6.47 -1.78
CA TYR A 199 -8.59 5.64 -2.39
C TYR A 199 -9.59 5.09 -1.37
N ARG A 200 -9.09 4.60 -0.22
CA ARG A 200 -9.94 4.13 0.87
C ARG A 200 -10.78 5.27 1.48
N ASP A 201 -10.20 6.46 1.61
CA ASP A 201 -10.93 7.63 2.10
C ASP A 201 -12.07 8.01 1.15
N ILE A 202 -11.82 8.01 -0.16
CA ILE A 202 -12.85 8.26 -1.19
C ILE A 202 -13.95 7.20 -1.14
N LEU A 203 -13.62 5.93 -0.89
CA LEU A 203 -14.62 4.87 -0.71
C LEU A 203 -15.50 5.08 0.52
N LYS A 204 -14.96 5.69 1.58
CA LYS A 204 -15.70 6.07 2.80
C LYS A 204 -16.39 7.44 2.67
N SER A 205 -16.58 7.94 1.46
CA SER A 205 -17.12 9.27 1.16
C SER A 205 -16.33 10.44 1.77
N ARG A 206 -15.09 10.20 2.22
CA ARG A 206 -14.16 11.25 2.65
C ARG A 206 -13.48 11.86 1.43
N ARG A 207 -13.22 13.16 1.47
CA ARG A 207 -12.62 13.90 0.35
C ARG A 207 -11.16 14.27 0.68
N PRO A 208 -10.19 13.40 0.38
CA PRO A 208 -8.79 13.68 0.67
C PRO A 208 -8.30 14.89 -0.16
N LEU A 209 -7.63 15.83 0.51
CA LEU A 209 -7.07 17.00 -0.15
C LEU A 209 -6.02 16.57 -1.19
N GLY A 210 -6.15 17.07 -2.42
CA GLY A 210 -5.26 16.76 -3.55
C GLY A 210 -5.73 15.61 -4.44
N LEU A 211 -6.73 14.81 -4.05
CA LEU A 211 -7.19 13.64 -4.81
C LEU A 211 -8.73 13.59 -4.81
N PRO A 212 -9.40 14.34 -5.70
CA PRO A 212 -10.85 14.54 -5.60
C PRO A 212 -11.69 13.34 -6.00
N THR A 213 -11.18 12.45 -6.86
CA THR A 213 -11.90 11.27 -7.34
C THR A 213 -11.00 10.04 -7.40
N LYS A 214 -11.62 8.85 -7.51
CA LYS A 214 -10.91 7.56 -7.57
C LYS A 214 -9.87 7.51 -8.69
N SER A 215 -10.12 8.17 -9.83
CA SER A 215 -9.20 8.19 -10.97
C SER A 215 -7.86 8.86 -10.67
N TYR A 216 -7.81 9.84 -9.75
CA TYR A 216 -6.56 10.52 -9.38
C TYR A 216 -5.64 9.70 -8.47
N THR A 217 -6.15 8.63 -7.84
CA THR A 217 -5.37 7.78 -6.91
C THR A 217 -4.41 6.81 -7.61
N ARG A 218 -4.49 6.71 -8.95
CA ARG A 218 -3.79 5.76 -9.82
C ARG A 218 -4.10 4.27 -9.57
N ILE A 219 -4.90 3.92 -8.56
CA ILE A 219 -5.33 2.53 -8.32
C ILE A 219 -6.16 1.96 -9.47
N PRO A 220 -7.10 2.69 -10.09
CA PRO A 220 -7.82 2.18 -11.26
C PRO A 220 -6.89 1.84 -12.43
N GLN A 221 -5.81 2.61 -12.63
CA GLN A 221 -4.82 2.36 -13.68
C GLN A 221 -4.01 1.10 -13.39
N LEU A 222 -3.58 0.92 -12.14
CA LEU A 222 -2.92 -0.31 -11.71
C LEU A 222 -3.84 -1.53 -11.89
N SER A 223 -5.11 -1.41 -11.50
CA SER A 223 -6.10 -2.48 -11.68
C SER A 223 -6.29 -2.85 -13.15
N GLN A 224 -6.36 -1.85 -14.04
CA GLN A 224 -6.48 -2.10 -15.48
C GLN A 224 -5.23 -2.80 -16.02
N TRP A 225 -4.05 -2.29 -15.69
CA TRP A 225 -2.80 -2.90 -16.12
C TRP A 225 -2.67 -4.36 -15.64
N LEU A 226 -3.09 -4.65 -14.40
CA LEU A 226 -3.13 -6.02 -13.87
C LEU A 226 -4.13 -6.90 -14.60
N CYS A 227 -5.29 -6.38 -15.00
CA CYS A 227 -6.21 -7.14 -15.84
C CYS A 227 -5.56 -7.42 -17.20
N ASP A 228 -5.17 -6.38 -17.93
CA ASP A 228 -4.66 -6.49 -19.30
C ASP A 228 -3.40 -7.38 -19.38
N SER A 229 -2.48 -7.25 -18.44
CA SER A 229 -1.22 -8.03 -18.42
C SER A 229 -1.42 -9.52 -18.09
N VAL A 230 -2.56 -9.88 -17.52
CA VAL A 230 -2.85 -11.25 -17.10
C VAL A 230 -3.93 -11.88 -17.98
N MET A 231 -4.63 -11.12 -18.84
CA MET A 231 -5.68 -11.63 -19.71
C MET A 231 -5.17 -12.67 -20.71
N GLU A 232 -4.09 -12.39 -21.46
CA GLU A 232 -3.55 -13.34 -22.45
C GLU A 232 -3.13 -14.65 -21.80
N ASN A 233 -2.43 -14.57 -20.67
CA ASN A 233 -2.01 -15.74 -19.90
C ASN A 233 -3.20 -16.49 -19.28
N ARG A 234 -4.27 -15.79 -18.87
CA ARG A 234 -5.50 -16.41 -18.37
C ARG A 234 -6.27 -17.12 -19.45
N GLU A 235 -6.38 -16.54 -20.65
CA GLU A 235 -7.04 -17.18 -21.79
C GLU A 235 -6.27 -18.44 -22.20
N PHE A 236 -4.93 -18.34 -22.30
CA PHE A 236 -4.08 -19.50 -22.55
C PHE A 236 -4.21 -20.58 -21.46
N TYR A 237 -4.20 -20.18 -20.18
CA TYR A 237 -4.34 -21.11 -19.06
C TYR A 237 -5.73 -21.76 -19.00
N LEU A 238 -6.80 -21.02 -19.31
CA LEU A 238 -8.16 -21.56 -19.39
C LEU A 238 -8.26 -22.57 -20.55
N ASP A 239 -7.72 -22.25 -21.72
CA ASP A 239 -7.66 -23.17 -22.86
C ASP A 239 -6.84 -24.42 -22.51
N SER A 240 -5.71 -24.25 -21.82
CA SER A 240 -4.88 -25.34 -21.32
C SER A 240 -5.63 -26.21 -20.30
N LEU A 241 -6.32 -25.62 -19.31
CA LEU A 241 -7.13 -26.35 -18.31
C LEU A 241 -8.28 -27.11 -18.97
N LEU A 242 -9.02 -26.49 -19.89
CA LEU A 242 -10.12 -27.12 -20.61
C LEU A 242 -9.65 -28.32 -21.44
N LEU A 243 -8.41 -28.30 -21.91
CA LEU A 243 -7.81 -29.36 -22.71
C LEU A 243 -7.13 -30.42 -21.83
N ALA A 244 -6.47 -30.02 -20.73
CA ALA A 244 -5.82 -30.88 -19.74
C ALA A 244 -6.81 -31.70 -18.92
N HIS A 245 -7.96 -31.13 -18.55
CA HIS A 245 -9.08 -31.83 -17.93
C HIS A 245 -9.94 -32.60 -18.94
N GLY A 246 -9.54 -32.59 -20.22
CA GLY A 246 -10.23 -33.28 -21.29
C GLY A 246 -11.59 -32.70 -21.66
N ILE A 247 -12.11 -31.67 -20.99
CA ILE A 247 -13.46 -31.11 -21.20
C ILE A 247 -13.69 -30.77 -22.68
N ARG A 248 -12.71 -30.13 -23.33
CA ARG A 248 -12.73 -29.85 -24.78
C ARG A 248 -12.72 -31.12 -25.64
N ARG A 249 -12.05 -32.18 -25.17
CA ARG A 249 -12.08 -33.50 -25.81
C ARG A 249 -13.42 -34.21 -25.59
N TRP A 250 -14.10 -34.03 -24.46
CA TRP A 250 -15.43 -34.60 -24.20
C TRP A 250 -16.53 -33.88 -24.99
N SER A 251 -16.36 -32.58 -25.30
CA SER A 251 -17.31 -31.77 -26.07
C SER A 251 -17.19 -31.92 -27.60
N ASN A 252 -16.05 -32.37 -28.13
CA ASN A 252 -15.88 -32.57 -29.58
C ASN A 252 -16.63 -33.82 -30.07
N VAL A 253 -17.69 -33.59 -30.87
CA VAL A 253 -18.65 -34.59 -31.39
C VAL A 253 -18.11 -35.42 -32.55
N ASN A 254 -16.94 -35.07 -33.12
CA ASN A 254 -16.32 -35.85 -34.20
C ASN A 254 -15.80 -37.19 -33.69
N THR A 255 -16.69 -38.18 -33.69
CA THR A 255 -16.44 -39.62 -33.41
C THR A 255 -16.04 -40.40 -34.68
N ALA A 256 -16.10 -39.75 -35.84
CA ALA A 256 -15.65 -40.32 -37.11
C ALA A 256 -14.13 -40.50 -37.09
N GLY A 257 -13.67 -41.72 -36.77
CA GLY A 257 -12.25 -42.09 -36.73
C GLY A 257 -11.82 -42.86 -35.47
N MET A 258 -12.62 -42.84 -34.40
CA MET A 258 -12.34 -43.63 -33.18
C MET A 258 -12.95 -45.03 -33.27
N ASP A 259 -12.60 -45.79 -34.30
CA ASP A 259 -12.86 -47.23 -34.36
C ASP A 259 -11.51 -47.93 -34.36
N VAL A 260 -10.92 -48.05 -33.17
CA VAL A 260 -9.58 -48.57 -33.07
C VAL A 260 -9.49 -49.63 -32.00
N LYS A 261 -9.29 -50.88 -32.43
CA LYS A 261 -8.90 -52.00 -31.56
C LYS A 261 -7.43 -51.84 -31.19
N LEU A 262 -7.13 -50.93 -30.26
CA LEU A 262 -5.81 -50.76 -29.67
C LEU A 262 -5.82 -51.29 -28.24
N SER A 263 -4.83 -52.11 -27.89
CA SER A 263 -4.56 -52.45 -26.50
C SER A 263 -3.78 -51.31 -25.86
N ARG A 264 -4.36 -50.69 -24.83
CA ARG A 264 -3.72 -49.63 -24.03
C ARG A 264 -2.39 -50.09 -23.44
N GLU A 265 -2.34 -51.32 -22.93
CA GLU A 265 -1.13 -51.90 -22.34
C GLU A 265 0.02 -51.95 -23.35
N LEU A 266 -0.27 -52.28 -24.61
CA LEU A 266 0.74 -52.32 -25.67
C LEU A 266 1.32 -50.93 -25.96
N ILE A 267 0.47 -49.91 -26.02
CA ILE A 267 0.91 -48.53 -26.29
C ILE A 267 1.70 -47.97 -25.10
N GLU A 268 1.19 -48.11 -23.87
CA GLU A 268 1.89 -47.66 -22.67
C GLU A 268 3.25 -48.37 -22.53
N THR A 269 3.33 -49.66 -22.86
CA THR A 269 4.59 -50.42 -22.87
C THR A 269 5.56 -49.88 -23.92
N VAL A 270 5.11 -49.62 -25.15
CA VAL A 270 5.98 -49.08 -26.22
C VAL A 270 6.49 -47.68 -25.88
N LEU A 271 5.66 -46.86 -25.23
CA LEU A 271 6.03 -45.49 -24.84
C LEU A 271 6.89 -45.44 -23.56
N SER A 272 6.79 -46.44 -22.68
CA SER A 272 7.51 -46.49 -21.38
C SER A 272 9.00 -46.22 -21.52
N ARG A 273 9.66 -46.82 -22.52
CA ARG A 273 11.09 -46.61 -22.76
C ARG A 273 11.44 -45.17 -23.13
N SER A 274 10.56 -44.48 -23.87
CA SER A 274 10.73 -43.07 -24.23
C SER A 274 10.51 -42.17 -23.00
N HIS A 275 9.48 -42.46 -22.20
CA HIS A 275 9.22 -41.81 -20.91
C HIS A 275 10.43 -41.89 -19.98
N ASP A 276 10.98 -43.09 -19.77
CA ASP A 276 12.13 -43.30 -18.89
C ASP A 276 13.40 -42.61 -19.42
N SER A 277 13.65 -42.70 -20.74
CA SER A 277 14.77 -42.02 -21.39
C SER A 277 14.71 -40.50 -21.22
N CYS A 278 13.52 -39.90 -21.37
CA CYS A 278 13.33 -38.46 -21.14
C CYS A 278 13.56 -38.08 -19.67
N SER A 279 12.96 -38.83 -18.73
CA SER A 279 13.14 -38.62 -17.30
C SER A 279 14.62 -38.64 -16.91
N GLN A 280 15.36 -39.65 -17.35
CA GLN A 280 16.79 -39.80 -17.07
C GLN A 280 17.63 -38.66 -17.68
N ARG A 281 17.32 -38.21 -18.90
CA ARG A 281 18.02 -37.08 -19.53
C ARG A 281 17.77 -35.77 -18.78
N LEU A 282 16.53 -35.51 -18.39
CA LEU A 282 16.17 -34.34 -17.59
C LEU A 282 16.84 -34.38 -16.21
N GLU A 283 16.80 -35.52 -15.54
CA GLU A 283 17.44 -35.71 -14.24
C GLU A 283 18.95 -35.52 -14.31
N ALA A 284 19.61 -36.09 -15.31
CA ALA A 284 21.05 -35.91 -15.52
C ALA A 284 21.45 -34.45 -15.75
N GLU A 285 20.69 -33.72 -16.58
CA GLU A 285 20.95 -32.31 -16.86
C GLU A 285 20.72 -31.46 -15.60
N LEU A 286 19.59 -31.65 -14.92
CA LEU A 286 19.28 -30.91 -13.69
C LEU A 286 20.27 -31.23 -12.56
N HIS A 287 20.72 -32.48 -12.44
CA HIS A 287 21.77 -32.87 -11.49
C HIS A 287 23.09 -32.15 -11.76
N LEU A 288 23.51 -32.07 -13.04
CA LEU A 288 24.71 -31.33 -13.44
C LEU A 288 24.63 -29.84 -13.03
N TRP A 289 23.45 -29.24 -13.17
CA TRP A 289 23.22 -27.88 -12.70
C TRP A 289 23.16 -27.75 -11.18
N SER A 290 22.65 -28.75 -10.49
CA SER A 290 22.70 -28.81 -9.02
C SER A 290 24.16 -28.78 -8.53
N GLU A 291 25.04 -29.57 -9.11
CA GLU A 291 26.49 -29.56 -8.81
C GLU A 291 27.14 -28.20 -9.15
N LYS A 292 26.76 -27.60 -10.27
CA LYS A 292 27.26 -26.28 -10.65
C LYS A 292 26.79 -25.19 -9.67
N ILE A 293 25.56 -25.26 -9.17
CA ILE A 293 25.04 -24.34 -8.15
C ILE A 293 25.77 -24.55 -6.82
N LYS A 294 26.11 -25.80 -6.44
CA LYS A 294 26.94 -26.09 -5.27
C LYS A 294 28.31 -25.43 -5.34
N SER A 295 28.87 -25.24 -6.54
CA SER A 295 30.13 -24.51 -6.73
C SER A 295 30.03 -23.01 -6.38
N PHE A 296 28.82 -22.44 -6.28
CA PHE A 296 28.61 -21.04 -5.90
C PHE A 296 28.64 -20.84 -4.37
N ASP A 297 29.64 -21.42 -3.70
CA ASP A 297 29.75 -21.39 -2.24
C ASP A 297 30.09 -19.98 -1.73
N PRO A 298 29.16 -19.29 -1.01
CA PRO A 298 29.43 -17.99 -0.41
C PRO A 298 30.40 -18.08 0.77
N PHE A 299 30.70 -19.28 1.28
CA PHE A 299 31.61 -19.53 2.40
C PHE A 299 33.04 -19.90 1.96
N SER A 300 33.34 -19.89 0.66
CA SER A 300 34.68 -20.16 0.12
C SER A 300 35.78 -19.26 0.71
N GLN A 301 35.44 -18.04 1.15
CA GLN A 301 36.36 -17.07 1.77
C GLN A 301 36.19 -16.94 3.30
N ILE A 302 35.64 -17.95 3.97
CA ILE A 302 35.33 -17.91 5.40
C ILE A 302 36.57 -17.64 6.27
N ASN A 303 37.73 -18.19 5.94
CA ASN A 303 38.96 -17.99 6.71
C ASN A 303 39.45 -16.54 6.67
N GLN A 304 39.44 -15.93 5.47
CA GLN A 304 39.76 -14.52 5.31
C GLN A 304 38.72 -13.64 6.02
N THR A 305 37.46 -14.03 5.95
CA THR A 305 36.37 -13.36 6.63
C THR A 305 36.56 -13.36 8.14
N GLN A 306 36.87 -14.51 8.73
CA GLN A 306 37.13 -14.66 10.16
C GLN A 306 38.33 -13.81 10.62
N ALA A 307 39.40 -13.71 9.83
CA ALA A 307 40.53 -12.84 10.15
C ALA A 307 40.12 -11.35 10.23
N ILE A 308 39.25 -10.90 9.33
CA ILE A 308 38.70 -9.54 9.38
C ILE A 308 37.77 -9.36 10.59
N CYS A 309 36.92 -10.35 10.87
CA CYS A 309 36.03 -10.36 12.05
C CYS A 309 36.85 -10.18 13.34
N LYS A 310 37.95 -10.92 13.49
CA LYS A 310 38.85 -10.83 14.65
C LYS A 310 39.36 -9.40 14.87
N ARG A 311 39.80 -8.74 13.80
CA ARG A 311 40.32 -7.37 13.84
C ARG A 311 39.22 -6.35 14.19
N GLU A 312 38.06 -6.46 13.55
CA GLU A 312 36.95 -5.53 13.78
C GLU A 312 36.30 -5.71 15.16
N ALA A 313 36.19 -6.95 15.64
CA ALA A 313 35.59 -7.26 16.94
C ALA A 313 36.31 -6.58 18.11
N GLY A 314 37.64 -6.63 18.10
CA GLY A 314 38.44 -5.92 19.09
C GLY A 314 38.22 -4.40 19.05
N ARG A 315 38.08 -3.83 17.84
CA ARG A 315 37.82 -2.40 17.63
C ARG A 315 36.43 -1.97 18.10
N VAL A 316 35.42 -2.83 17.92
CA VAL A 316 34.05 -2.55 18.39
C VAL A 316 33.95 -2.69 19.91
N ALA A 317 34.53 -3.75 20.49
CA ALA A 317 34.44 -3.98 21.93
C ALA A 317 35.10 -2.85 22.75
N THR A 318 36.14 -2.19 22.22
CA THR A 318 36.73 -1.02 22.88
C THR A 318 35.80 0.18 22.93
N ARG A 319 34.83 0.25 22.01
CA ARG A 319 33.83 1.32 21.87
C ARG A 319 32.55 1.10 22.66
N TRP A 320 32.27 -0.09 23.18
CA TRP A 320 31.04 -0.34 23.94
C TRP A 320 30.84 0.58 25.14
N ALA A 321 31.91 1.11 25.72
CA ALA A 321 31.82 2.07 26.83
C ALA A 321 31.83 3.54 26.39
N ALA A 322 31.97 3.83 25.09
CA ALA A 322 31.95 5.20 24.58
C ALA A 322 30.52 5.77 24.60
N ARG A 323 30.40 7.06 24.88
CA ARG A 323 29.10 7.76 24.83
C ARG A 323 28.54 7.74 23.40
N ASN A 324 29.39 8.00 22.42
CA ASN A 324 29.07 7.97 21.00
C ASN A 324 29.92 6.88 20.30
N PRO A 325 29.45 5.62 20.25
CA PRO A 325 30.25 4.51 19.71
C PRO A 325 30.54 4.62 18.22
N ASN A 326 29.71 5.37 17.47
CA ASN A 326 29.89 5.63 16.04
C ASN A 326 30.91 6.74 15.74
N ASP A 327 31.19 7.61 16.72
CA ASP A 327 32.18 8.67 16.56
C ASP A 327 33.57 8.15 16.92
N MET A 328 34.42 8.03 15.89
CA MET A 328 35.77 7.52 16.06
C MET A 328 36.71 8.48 16.80
N THR A 329 36.31 9.72 17.02
CA THR A 329 37.08 10.73 17.74
C THR A 329 36.64 10.90 19.19
N SER A 330 35.47 10.37 19.55
CA SER A 330 34.93 10.49 20.90
C SER A 330 35.79 9.73 21.92
N SER A 331 36.37 10.46 22.87
CA SER A 331 37.05 9.94 24.06
C SER A 331 36.13 9.87 25.29
N VAL A 332 34.90 10.38 25.17
CA VAL A 332 33.95 10.49 26.27
C VAL A 332 33.30 9.13 26.53
N PHE A 333 33.41 8.65 27.76
CA PHE A 333 32.75 7.41 28.19
C PHE A 333 31.32 7.66 28.65
N MET A 334 30.46 6.66 28.45
CA MET A 334 29.11 6.67 28.99
C MET A 334 29.13 6.59 30.51
N ALA A 335 28.07 7.10 31.15
CA ALA A 335 27.92 7.00 32.59
C ALA A 335 27.88 5.52 33.03
N TRP A 336 28.41 5.24 34.23
CA TRP A 336 28.42 3.90 34.81
C TRP A 336 27.03 3.28 34.87
N THR A 337 26.02 4.07 35.26
CA THR A 337 24.62 3.62 35.38
C THR A 337 24.07 3.12 34.05
N THR A 338 24.36 3.83 32.95
CA THR A 338 24.01 3.42 31.58
C THR A 338 24.71 2.14 31.19
N PHE A 339 26.03 2.06 31.38
CA PHE A 339 26.81 0.87 31.05
C PHE A 339 26.31 -0.37 31.81
N ASN A 340 26.10 -0.25 33.12
CA ASN A 340 25.57 -1.33 33.95
C ASN A 340 24.15 -1.73 33.57
N ALA A 341 23.30 -0.78 33.15
CA ALA A 341 21.95 -1.06 32.67
C ALA A 341 21.95 -1.87 31.36
N ILE A 342 22.93 -1.63 30.47
CA ILE A 342 23.12 -2.42 29.25
C ILE A 342 23.60 -3.84 29.59
N LEU A 343 24.59 -3.98 30.49
CA LEU A 343 25.09 -5.29 30.91
C LEU A 343 24.01 -6.17 31.56
N LYS A 344 23.16 -5.59 32.42
CA LYS A 344 22.01 -6.30 33.02
C LYS A 344 20.98 -6.79 32.01
N ARG A 345 21.00 -6.27 30.77
CA ARG A 345 20.16 -6.71 29.65
C ARG A 345 20.91 -7.67 28.71
N GLY A 346 22.01 -8.28 29.17
CA GLY A 346 22.86 -9.12 28.32
C GLY A 346 23.45 -8.35 27.14
N GLY A 347 23.72 -7.06 27.30
CA GLY A 347 24.23 -6.20 26.22
C GLY A 347 23.17 -5.77 25.19
N GLY A 348 21.91 -6.19 25.34
CA GLY A 348 20.82 -5.91 24.42
C GLY A 348 20.38 -4.43 24.37
N PRO A 349 19.31 -4.12 23.61
CA PRO A 349 18.90 -2.77 23.28
C PRO A 349 18.60 -1.92 24.53
N TYR A 350 19.21 -0.75 24.59
CA TYR A 350 19.00 0.25 25.63
C TYR A 350 18.94 1.66 25.04
N LYS A 351 17.85 2.37 25.34
CA LYS A 351 17.66 3.77 24.93
C LYS A 351 17.93 4.70 26.10
N CYS A 352 18.87 5.63 25.92
CA CYS A 352 19.12 6.66 26.93
C CYS A 352 17.93 7.62 27.03
N LYS A 353 17.48 7.90 28.26
CA LYS A 353 16.35 8.81 28.51
C LYS A 353 16.73 10.30 28.47
N SER A 354 18.02 10.63 28.57
CA SER A 354 18.53 12.01 28.65
C SER A 354 19.52 12.30 27.51
N GLY A 355 19.23 13.32 26.69
CA GLY A 355 20.09 13.79 25.60
C GLY A 355 19.68 13.30 24.20
N GLU A 356 20.65 13.24 23.27
CA GLU A 356 20.47 12.60 21.96
C GLU A 356 19.99 11.16 22.16
N ARG A 357 18.93 10.78 21.45
CA ARG A 357 18.27 9.47 21.55
C ARG A 357 19.13 8.38 20.89
N HIS A 358 20.28 8.07 21.47
CA HIS A 358 21.12 6.95 21.06
C HIS A 358 20.58 5.64 21.63
N GLU A 359 20.50 4.63 20.76
CA GLU A 359 20.20 3.25 21.11
C GLU A 359 21.51 2.45 21.14
N TYR A 360 21.78 1.81 22.28
CA TYR A 360 22.95 0.97 22.46
C TYR A 360 22.52 -0.49 22.36
N ASN A 361 23.22 -1.26 21.52
CA ASN A 361 23.06 -2.71 21.43
C ASN A 361 24.44 -3.32 21.15
N PHE A 362 25.04 -3.93 22.18
CA PHE A 362 26.43 -4.40 22.12
C PHE A 362 26.62 -5.57 21.15
N PRO A 363 25.79 -6.63 21.17
CA PRO A 363 25.82 -7.68 20.15
C PRO A 363 25.60 -7.15 18.73
N GLU A 364 24.61 -6.28 18.51
CA GLU A 364 24.33 -5.75 17.17
C GLU A 364 25.46 -4.87 16.65
N ALA A 365 26.03 -4.00 17.51
CA ALA A 365 27.18 -3.18 17.16
C ALA A 365 28.41 -4.02 16.78
N LEU A 366 28.53 -5.25 17.32
CA LEU A 366 29.58 -6.20 16.95
C LEU A 366 29.27 -6.89 15.62
N VAL A 367 28.04 -7.36 15.46
CA VAL A 367 27.61 -8.21 14.35
C VAL A 367 27.42 -7.44 13.04
N VAL A 368 26.74 -6.30 13.08
CA VAL A 368 26.34 -5.56 11.87
C VAL A 368 27.54 -5.12 11.03
N PRO A 369 28.58 -4.46 11.58
CA PRO A 369 29.73 -4.04 10.77
C PRO A 369 30.50 -5.22 10.18
N ILE A 370 30.48 -6.36 10.85
CA ILE A 370 31.15 -7.60 10.43
C ILE A 370 30.40 -8.25 9.27
N LEU A 371 29.08 -8.40 9.41
CA LEU A 371 28.22 -8.92 8.35
C LEU A 371 28.25 -7.99 7.13
N GLU A 372 28.08 -6.69 7.30
CA GLU A 372 28.05 -5.71 6.20
C GLU A 372 29.36 -5.62 5.43
N LYS A 373 30.51 -5.54 6.12
CA LYS A 373 31.79 -5.33 5.43
C LYS A 373 32.26 -6.54 4.64
N VAL A 374 31.95 -7.75 5.10
CA VAL A 374 32.66 -8.94 4.64
C VAL A 374 31.73 -10.01 4.08
N PHE A 375 30.57 -10.22 4.70
CA PHE A 375 29.75 -11.38 4.39
C PHE A 375 28.55 -11.06 3.50
N LEU A 376 27.86 -9.94 3.74
CA LEU A 376 26.68 -9.53 2.97
C LEU A 376 27.01 -9.26 1.49
N LYS A 377 28.21 -8.73 1.19
CA LYS A 377 28.66 -8.55 -0.20
C LYS A 377 28.82 -9.88 -0.93
N THR A 378 29.40 -10.87 -0.27
CA THR A 378 29.62 -12.21 -0.84
C THR A 378 28.29 -12.95 -0.99
N LEU A 379 27.42 -12.89 0.02
CA LEU A 379 26.05 -13.41 -0.08
C LEU A 379 25.29 -12.77 -1.24
N HIS A 380 25.30 -11.45 -1.34
CA HIS A 380 24.62 -10.73 -2.41
C HIS A 380 25.14 -11.16 -3.79
N LYS A 381 26.47 -11.23 -3.96
CA LYS A 381 27.09 -11.71 -5.19
C LYS A 381 26.65 -13.13 -5.56
N MET A 382 26.51 -14.05 -4.59
CA MET A 382 26.09 -15.42 -4.91
C MET A 382 24.57 -15.51 -5.15
N PHE A 383 23.77 -15.07 -4.19
CA PHE A 383 22.31 -15.25 -4.19
C PHE A 383 21.55 -14.31 -5.12
N GLN A 384 22.06 -13.10 -5.36
CA GLN A 384 21.37 -12.11 -6.19
C GLN A 384 22.00 -11.95 -7.57
N VAL A 385 23.30 -12.24 -7.73
CA VAL A 385 24.01 -12.05 -9.02
C VAL A 385 24.33 -13.35 -9.74
N LYS A 386 24.67 -14.45 -9.04
CA LYS A 386 25.07 -15.71 -9.73
C LYS A 386 23.95 -16.74 -9.86
N ILE A 387 23.16 -16.94 -8.80
CA ILE A 387 22.12 -17.98 -8.77
C ILE A 387 20.97 -17.67 -9.74
N PRO A 388 20.37 -16.46 -9.77
CA PRO A 388 19.24 -16.19 -10.67
C PRO A 388 19.60 -16.34 -12.16
N PRO A 389 20.74 -15.82 -12.65
CA PRO A 389 21.12 -16.00 -14.05
C PRO A 389 21.50 -17.43 -14.44
N ALA A 390 21.64 -18.37 -13.48
CA ALA A 390 21.89 -19.77 -13.79
C ALA A 390 20.72 -20.43 -14.54
N GLU A 391 19.51 -19.87 -14.44
CA GLU A 391 18.33 -20.32 -15.17
C GLU A 391 18.46 -20.17 -16.69
N LYS A 392 19.01 -19.03 -17.16
CA LYS A 392 19.14 -18.70 -18.58
C LYS A 392 19.77 -19.82 -19.42
N PRO A 393 20.84 -20.50 -18.99
CA PRO A 393 21.40 -21.64 -19.70
C PRO A 393 20.70 -22.99 -19.42
N ILE A 394 19.90 -23.13 -18.35
CA ILE A 394 19.18 -24.37 -18.01
C ILE A 394 17.97 -24.55 -18.92
N VAL A 395 17.12 -23.54 -19.01
CA VAL A 395 15.83 -23.62 -19.73
C VAL A 395 15.97 -24.02 -21.20
N PRO A 396 16.91 -23.47 -22.00
CA PRO A 396 17.09 -23.88 -23.38
C PRO A 396 17.52 -25.35 -23.53
N ARG A 397 18.25 -25.89 -22.56
CA ARG A 397 18.70 -27.29 -22.58
C ARG A 397 17.55 -28.24 -22.23
N ILE A 398 16.75 -27.88 -21.23
CA ILE A 398 15.50 -28.59 -20.92
C ILE A 398 14.61 -28.61 -22.15
N LYS A 399 14.44 -27.45 -22.81
CA LYS A 399 13.66 -27.35 -24.05
C LYS A 399 14.18 -28.29 -25.14
N ALA A 400 15.49 -28.32 -25.37
CA ALA A 400 16.07 -29.23 -26.37
C ALA A 400 15.83 -30.72 -26.04
N ILE A 401 15.89 -31.10 -24.76
CA ILE A 401 15.56 -32.46 -24.31
C ILE A 401 14.07 -32.74 -24.55
N TRP A 402 13.20 -31.77 -24.23
CA TRP A 402 11.76 -31.86 -24.37
C TRP A 402 11.32 -31.99 -25.83
N ASP A 403 11.81 -31.11 -26.71
CA ASP A 403 11.50 -31.12 -28.14
C ASP A 403 11.87 -32.48 -28.76
N LYS A 404 13.06 -32.99 -28.43
CA LYS A 404 13.50 -34.32 -28.89
C LYS A 404 12.59 -35.44 -28.36
N TYR A 405 12.17 -35.36 -27.10
CA TYR A 405 11.25 -36.33 -26.52
C TYR A 405 9.88 -36.32 -27.22
N MET A 406 9.35 -35.13 -27.52
CA MET A 406 8.08 -34.99 -28.26
C MET A 406 8.18 -35.55 -29.69
N ASP A 407 9.30 -35.30 -30.39
CA ASP A 407 9.56 -35.88 -31.71
C ASP A 407 9.67 -37.41 -31.64
N GLU A 408 10.39 -37.95 -30.64
CA GLU A 408 10.51 -39.39 -30.39
C GLU A 408 9.13 -40.02 -30.12
N LEU A 409 8.27 -39.38 -29.30
CA LEU A 409 6.91 -39.83 -29.04
C LEU A 409 6.05 -39.85 -30.30
N VAL A 410 6.06 -38.77 -31.09
CA VAL A 410 5.28 -38.65 -32.32
C VAL A 410 5.73 -39.70 -33.35
N GLY A 411 7.03 -39.98 -33.45
CA GLY A 411 7.58 -41.05 -34.27
C GLY A 411 7.09 -42.43 -33.84
N LEU A 412 7.22 -42.76 -32.55
CA LEU A 412 6.77 -44.05 -32.00
C LEU A 412 5.28 -44.29 -32.21
N ILE A 413 4.45 -43.26 -32.03
CA ILE A 413 3.01 -43.35 -32.24
C ILE A 413 2.70 -43.53 -33.73
N ARG A 414 3.41 -42.83 -34.63
CA ARG A 414 3.24 -43.00 -36.08
C ARG A 414 3.53 -44.42 -36.52
N ASP A 415 4.55 -45.05 -35.96
CA ASP A 415 4.99 -46.40 -36.36
C ASP A 415 4.11 -47.49 -35.73
N THR A 416 3.63 -47.28 -34.50
CA THR A 416 2.91 -48.32 -33.73
C THR A 416 1.40 -48.20 -33.84
N ALA A 417 0.89 -46.97 -33.89
CA ALA A 417 -0.54 -46.66 -33.85
C ALA A 417 -0.83 -45.36 -34.65
N PRO A 418 -0.60 -45.34 -35.98
CA PRO A 418 -0.75 -44.14 -36.81
C PRO A 418 -2.12 -43.48 -36.70
N GLN A 419 -3.16 -44.26 -36.40
CA GLN A 419 -4.51 -43.80 -36.16
C GLN A 419 -4.70 -42.94 -34.89
N LEU A 420 -3.76 -43.00 -33.92
CA LEU A 420 -3.74 -42.09 -32.76
C LEU A 420 -3.08 -40.75 -33.07
N LEU A 421 -2.32 -40.66 -34.16
CA LEU A 421 -1.49 -39.51 -34.48
C LEU A 421 -2.26 -38.18 -34.52
N PRO A 422 -3.45 -38.07 -35.16
CA PRO A 422 -4.20 -36.83 -35.17
C PRO A 422 -4.55 -36.33 -33.77
N HIS A 423 -4.91 -37.24 -32.86
CA HIS A 423 -5.30 -36.92 -31.49
C HIS A 423 -4.11 -36.54 -30.59
N VAL A 424 -2.96 -37.17 -30.83
CA VAL A 424 -1.73 -36.79 -30.13
C VAL A 424 -1.21 -35.45 -30.63
N VAL A 425 -1.27 -35.19 -31.94
CA VAL A 425 -0.91 -33.89 -32.53
C VAL A 425 -1.80 -32.77 -31.99
N GLU A 426 -3.10 -32.98 -31.85
CA GLU A 426 -4.02 -32.04 -31.17
C GLU A 426 -3.66 -31.77 -29.71
N SER A 427 -2.93 -32.69 -29.07
CA SER A 427 -2.52 -32.62 -27.67
C SER A 427 -1.11 -32.05 -27.48
N ILE A 428 -0.33 -31.89 -28.55
CA ILE A 428 1.01 -31.28 -28.51
C ILE A 428 1.00 -29.92 -27.83
N PRO A 429 0.09 -28.96 -28.12
CA PRO A 429 0.11 -27.66 -27.45
C PRO A 429 0.00 -27.74 -25.92
N VAL A 430 -0.77 -28.68 -25.39
CA VAL A 430 -0.89 -28.91 -23.94
C VAL A 430 0.37 -29.54 -23.38
N MET A 431 0.95 -30.51 -24.09
CA MET A 431 2.21 -31.12 -23.70
C MET A 431 3.36 -30.10 -23.78
N SER A 432 3.35 -29.17 -24.75
CA SER A 432 4.27 -28.03 -24.79
C SER A 432 4.10 -27.10 -23.58
N GLY A 433 2.89 -26.95 -23.04
CA GLY A 433 2.66 -26.22 -21.79
C GLY A 433 3.38 -26.84 -20.58
N VAL A 434 3.58 -28.17 -20.57
CA VAL A 434 4.37 -28.85 -19.51
C VAL A 434 5.83 -28.37 -19.52
N GLN A 435 6.38 -28.04 -20.69
CA GLN A 435 7.73 -27.48 -20.80
C GLN A 435 7.85 -26.14 -20.06
N ASP A 436 6.84 -25.27 -20.21
CA ASP A 436 6.79 -23.98 -19.53
C ASP A 436 6.62 -24.19 -18.01
N GLU A 437 5.78 -25.17 -17.60
CA GLU A 437 5.66 -25.54 -16.18
C GLU A 437 6.98 -26.07 -15.58
N ILE A 438 7.78 -26.81 -16.35
CA ILE A 438 9.11 -27.25 -15.92
C ILE A 438 10.03 -26.05 -15.74
N ALA A 439 10.04 -25.12 -16.69
CA ALA A 439 10.83 -23.90 -16.60
C ALA A 439 10.43 -23.06 -15.37
N ASP A 440 9.14 -22.90 -15.13
CA ASP A 440 8.59 -22.20 -13.96
C ASP A 440 9.02 -22.87 -12.65
N LYS A 441 8.98 -24.21 -12.57
CA LYS A 441 9.43 -24.93 -11.37
C LYS A 441 10.93 -24.79 -11.14
N VAL A 442 11.75 -24.78 -12.20
CA VAL A 442 13.19 -24.49 -12.09
C VAL A 442 13.41 -23.07 -11.59
N HIS A 443 12.69 -22.09 -12.16
CA HIS A 443 12.73 -20.70 -11.71
C HIS A 443 12.35 -20.57 -10.23
N GLU A 444 11.28 -21.26 -9.80
CA GLU A 444 10.81 -21.27 -8.42
C GLU A 444 11.88 -21.83 -7.47
N ALA A 445 12.49 -22.97 -7.81
CA ALA A 445 13.53 -23.61 -7.02
C ALA A 445 14.76 -22.69 -6.83
N LEU A 446 15.22 -22.05 -7.92
CA LEU A 446 16.33 -21.10 -7.88
C LEU A 446 15.97 -19.83 -7.11
N THR A 447 14.75 -19.33 -7.26
CA THR A 447 14.25 -18.16 -6.55
C THR A 447 14.10 -18.43 -5.05
N LYS A 448 13.63 -19.62 -4.66
CA LYS A 448 13.63 -20.06 -3.26
C LYS A 448 15.04 -20.04 -2.70
N LEU A 449 16.01 -20.62 -3.41
CA LEU A 449 17.42 -20.60 -2.99
C LEU A 449 17.95 -19.15 -2.85
N SER A 450 17.66 -18.26 -3.80
CA SER A 450 18.03 -16.84 -3.74
C SER A 450 17.48 -16.14 -2.47
N LYS A 451 16.20 -16.39 -2.15
CA LYS A 451 15.51 -15.84 -0.99
C LYS A 451 16.06 -16.36 0.35
N CYS A 452 16.72 -17.53 0.37
CA CYS A 452 17.33 -18.08 1.59
C CYS A 452 18.38 -17.16 2.22
N SER A 453 18.98 -16.25 1.45
CA SER A 453 19.90 -15.23 1.98
C SER A 453 19.28 -14.37 3.09
N ALA A 454 17.97 -14.12 3.03
CA ALA A 454 17.25 -13.38 4.07
C ALA A 454 17.13 -14.18 5.39
N GLU A 455 17.17 -15.51 5.33
CA GLU A 455 17.06 -16.38 6.50
C GLU A 455 18.42 -16.76 7.12
N ILE A 456 19.48 -16.74 6.31
CA ILE A 456 20.82 -17.16 6.75
C ILE A 456 21.50 -16.10 7.63
N HIS A 457 21.34 -14.80 7.33
CA HIS A 457 22.03 -13.72 8.05
C HIS A 457 21.55 -13.47 9.50
N PRO A 458 20.26 -13.60 9.86
CA PRO A 458 19.82 -13.36 11.24
C PRO A 458 20.36 -14.41 12.22
N GLU A 459 20.61 -15.64 11.76
CA GLU A 459 21.10 -16.74 12.61
C GLU A 459 22.52 -16.48 13.14
N PHE A 460 23.33 -15.76 12.36
CA PHE A 460 24.64 -15.30 12.82
C PHE A 460 24.51 -14.38 14.04
N ARG A 461 23.53 -13.46 13.99
CA ARG A 461 23.27 -12.55 15.11
C ARG A 461 22.81 -13.31 16.34
N VAL A 462 21.85 -14.22 16.20
CA VAL A 462 21.32 -15.05 17.30
C VAL A 462 22.46 -15.84 17.96
N THR A 463 23.28 -16.54 17.17
CA THR A 463 24.43 -17.30 17.69
C THR A 463 25.41 -16.41 18.45
N MET A 464 25.66 -15.19 17.95
CA MET A 464 26.55 -14.24 18.61
C MET A 464 25.97 -13.68 19.91
N GLU A 465 24.67 -13.40 19.95
CA GLU A 465 23.97 -12.97 21.17
C GLU A 465 24.06 -14.03 22.26
N GLU A 466 23.72 -15.29 21.94
CA GLU A 466 23.81 -16.42 22.88
C GLU A 466 25.22 -16.61 23.44
N LYS A 467 26.25 -16.45 22.60
CA LYS A 467 27.65 -16.60 23.03
C LYS A 467 28.15 -15.42 23.86
N LEU A 468 27.55 -14.24 23.73
CA LEU A 468 27.93 -13.05 24.50
C LEU A 468 27.26 -12.98 25.86
N VAL A 469 26.08 -13.57 26.04
CA VAL A 469 25.33 -13.53 27.33
C VAL A 469 26.19 -13.97 28.52
N PRO A 470 26.86 -15.14 28.50
CA PRO A 470 27.68 -15.57 29.63
C PRO A 470 28.82 -14.60 29.95
N MET A 471 29.38 -13.96 28.92
CA MET A 471 30.43 -12.94 29.09
C MET A 471 29.91 -11.72 29.84
N PHE A 472 28.67 -11.31 29.58
CA PHE A 472 28.05 -10.19 30.30
C PHE A 472 27.70 -10.55 31.75
N GLU A 473 27.24 -11.78 32.00
CA GLU A 473 26.97 -12.29 33.33
C GLU A 473 28.24 -12.35 34.20
N GLU A 474 29.32 -12.95 33.69
CA GLU A 474 30.63 -12.97 34.36
C GLU A 474 31.16 -11.55 34.62
N CYS A 475 30.93 -10.62 33.68
CA CYS A 475 31.30 -9.22 33.85
C CYS A 475 30.52 -8.55 34.99
N LEU A 476 29.25 -8.90 35.20
CA LEU A 476 28.43 -8.36 36.29
C LEU A 476 28.90 -8.83 37.68
N GLU A 477 29.63 -9.94 37.78
CA GLU A 477 30.18 -10.42 39.05
C GLU A 477 31.41 -9.65 39.53
N ILE A 478 32.07 -8.89 38.65
CA ILE A 478 33.21 -8.04 39.02
C ILE A 478 32.73 -6.88 39.90
N LYS A 479 33.00 -6.94 41.21
CA LYS A 479 32.58 -5.95 42.23
C LYS A 479 33.78 -5.17 42.81
N GLY A 480 33.53 -4.20 43.70
CA GLY A 480 34.56 -3.46 44.46
C GLY A 480 35.09 -2.17 43.82
N LYS A 481 36.08 -1.52 44.45
CA LYS A 481 36.66 -0.23 44.00
C LYS A 481 37.26 -0.36 42.59
N GLY A 482 36.89 0.52 41.66
CA GLY A 482 37.40 0.49 40.27
C GLY A 482 36.76 -0.57 39.36
N HIS A 483 35.66 -1.20 39.77
CA HIS A 483 35.00 -2.26 38.99
C HIS A 483 34.57 -1.81 37.60
N TYR A 484 34.15 -0.55 37.39
CA TYR A 484 33.78 -0.05 36.07
C TYR A 484 34.91 -0.23 35.04
N GLN A 485 36.13 0.17 35.40
CA GLN A 485 37.29 0.01 34.52
C GLN A 485 37.68 -1.45 34.34
N ARG A 486 37.59 -2.27 35.40
CA ARG A 486 37.86 -3.72 35.32
C ARG A 486 36.87 -4.43 34.40
N ARG A 487 35.57 -4.14 34.51
CA ARG A 487 34.51 -4.69 33.64
C ARG A 487 34.73 -4.34 32.18
N ARG A 488 35.12 -3.10 31.89
CA ARG A 488 35.45 -2.68 30.52
C ARG A 488 36.64 -3.45 29.95
N ARG A 489 37.73 -3.58 30.71
CA ARG A 489 38.89 -4.38 30.30
C ARG A 489 38.51 -5.84 30.10
N TYR A 490 37.75 -6.41 31.05
CA TYR A 490 37.25 -7.78 30.98
C TYR A 490 36.51 -8.08 29.67
N LEU A 491 35.56 -7.24 29.26
CA LEU A 491 34.82 -7.43 28.02
C LEU A 491 35.72 -7.29 26.79
N GLN A 492 36.63 -6.32 26.79
CA GLN A 492 37.57 -6.12 25.67
C GLN A 492 38.50 -7.33 25.51
N ASP A 493 39.04 -7.83 26.60
CA ASP A 493 39.98 -8.96 26.61
C ASP A 493 39.25 -10.26 26.29
N ASN A 494 38.05 -10.49 26.83
CA ASN A 494 37.24 -11.66 26.50
C ASN A 494 36.79 -11.67 25.04
N VAL A 495 36.33 -10.55 24.48
CA VAL A 495 36.00 -10.49 23.05
C VAL A 495 37.23 -10.79 22.22
N LYS A 496 38.41 -10.24 22.56
CA LYS A 496 39.66 -10.55 21.83
C LYS A 496 40.06 -12.02 21.92
N ALA A 497 39.87 -12.66 23.08
CA ALA A 497 40.25 -14.04 23.32
C ALA A 497 39.26 -15.05 22.72
N LYS A 498 37.95 -14.81 22.85
CA LYS A 498 36.88 -15.75 22.48
C LYS A 498 36.28 -15.49 21.08
N ASN A 499 36.59 -14.37 20.42
CA ASN A 499 35.97 -14.01 19.15
C ASN A 499 36.06 -15.08 18.05
N MET A 500 37.20 -15.74 17.88
CA MET A 500 37.41 -16.72 16.82
C MET A 500 36.45 -17.90 16.95
N GLY A 501 36.27 -18.43 18.17
CA GLY A 501 35.33 -19.52 18.43
C GLY A 501 33.90 -19.09 18.18
N MET A 502 33.51 -17.91 18.67
CA MET A 502 32.17 -17.37 18.50
C MET A 502 31.80 -17.15 17.02
N PHE A 503 32.68 -16.49 16.26
CA PHE A 503 32.44 -16.26 14.84
C PHE A 503 32.48 -17.56 14.03
N SER A 504 33.38 -18.50 14.37
CA SER A 504 33.43 -19.81 13.72
C SER A 504 32.13 -20.58 13.90
N ASP A 505 31.57 -20.58 15.11
CA ASP A 505 30.27 -21.21 15.38
C ASP A 505 29.14 -20.51 14.61
N GLY A 506 29.12 -19.17 14.61
CA GLY A 506 28.15 -18.39 13.84
C GLY A 506 28.20 -18.73 12.35
N PHE A 507 29.38 -18.71 11.73
CA PHE A 507 29.51 -19.05 10.31
C PHE A 507 29.21 -20.53 10.02
N ARG A 508 29.52 -21.45 10.96
CA ARG A 508 29.19 -22.87 10.82
C ARG A 508 27.68 -23.09 10.78
N ASN A 509 26.93 -22.41 11.66
CA ASN A 509 25.47 -22.46 11.68
C ASN A 509 24.87 -21.93 10.36
N MET A 510 25.36 -20.77 9.91
CA MET A 510 24.97 -20.22 8.60
C MET A 510 25.27 -21.17 7.45
N LYS A 511 26.46 -21.80 7.44
CA LYS A 511 26.87 -22.75 6.40
C LYS A 511 25.97 -23.98 6.40
N ARG A 512 25.71 -24.57 7.57
CA ARG A 512 24.80 -25.71 7.72
C ARG A 512 23.40 -25.40 7.19
N ARG A 513 22.88 -24.20 7.47
CA ARG A 513 21.58 -23.77 6.95
C ARG A 513 21.60 -23.59 5.44
N TYR A 514 22.64 -22.96 4.90
CA TYR A 514 22.84 -22.87 3.46
C TYR A 514 22.87 -24.26 2.80
N GLU A 515 23.67 -25.19 3.33
CA GLU A 515 23.76 -26.57 2.84
C GLU A 515 22.40 -27.28 2.89
N THR A 516 21.60 -27.03 3.93
CA THR A 516 20.22 -27.54 4.03
C THR A 516 19.32 -27.02 2.91
N HIS A 517 19.36 -25.71 2.61
CA HIS A 517 18.58 -25.14 1.51
C HIS A 517 19.09 -25.58 0.14
N LEU A 518 20.40 -25.75 -0.01
CA LEU A 518 21.03 -26.24 -1.24
C LEU A 518 20.63 -27.68 -1.54
N ALA A 519 20.57 -28.54 -0.52
CA ALA A 519 20.10 -29.92 -0.66
C ALA A 519 18.63 -30.00 -1.14
N LYS A 520 17.79 -29.04 -0.73
CA LYS A 520 16.39 -28.96 -1.21
C LYS A 520 16.32 -28.72 -2.72
N VAL A 521 17.24 -27.94 -3.30
CA VAL A 521 17.27 -27.71 -4.75
C VAL A 521 17.53 -29.01 -5.51
N SER A 522 18.45 -29.85 -5.03
CA SER A 522 18.68 -31.16 -5.66
C SER A 522 17.42 -32.04 -5.65
N VAL A 523 16.69 -32.04 -4.52
CA VAL A 523 15.43 -32.80 -4.39
C VAL A 523 14.33 -32.24 -5.28
N GLU A 524 14.14 -30.92 -5.31
CA GLU A 524 13.16 -30.25 -6.18
C GLU A 524 13.48 -30.52 -7.66
N PHE A 525 14.76 -30.49 -8.05
CA PHE A 525 15.19 -30.80 -9.42
C PHE A 525 14.89 -32.24 -9.85
N SER A 526 15.15 -33.23 -9.00
CA SER A 526 14.76 -34.62 -9.30
C SER A 526 13.23 -34.77 -9.41
N ALA A 527 12.48 -34.11 -8.51
CA ALA A 527 11.01 -34.10 -8.58
C ALA A 527 10.46 -33.44 -9.86
N ILE A 528 11.13 -32.40 -10.39
CA ILE A 528 10.77 -31.75 -11.65
C ILE A 528 10.93 -32.71 -12.83
N ALA A 529 12.02 -33.49 -12.88
CA ALA A 529 12.25 -34.46 -13.95
C ALA A 529 11.15 -35.53 -13.98
N GLN A 530 10.74 -36.03 -12.81
CA GLN A 530 9.64 -37.02 -12.70
C GLN A 530 8.30 -36.41 -13.09
N PHE A 531 8.00 -35.19 -12.60
CA PHE A 531 6.76 -34.46 -12.88
C PHE A 531 6.49 -34.32 -14.38
N ALA A 532 7.53 -33.98 -15.15
CA ALA A 532 7.46 -33.76 -16.59
C ALA A 532 6.88 -34.97 -17.33
N VAL A 533 7.40 -36.16 -17.02
CA VAL A 533 7.03 -37.41 -17.68
C VAL A 533 5.67 -37.92 -17.21
N THR A 534 5.39 -37.85 -15.91
CA THR A 534 4.08 -38.24 -15.35
C THR A 534 2.94 -37.44 -15.98
N LYS A 535 3.11 -36.13 -16.19
CA LYS A 535 2.09 -35.30 -16.83
C LYS A 535 1.76 -35.74 -18.27
N VAL A 536 2.77 -36.13 -19.04
CA VAL A 536 2.56 -36.62 -20.41
C VAL A 536 1.93 -38.02 -20.40
N GLN A 537 2.36 -38.90 -19.48
CA GLN A 537 1.72 -40.19 -19.26
C GLN A 537 0.24 -40.03 -18.92
N ASP A 538 -0.12 -39.12 -18.01
CA ASP A 538 -1.50 -38.83 -17.66
C ASP A 538 -2.31 -38.35 -18.87
N GLN A 539 -1.75 -37.45 -19.68
CA GLN A 539 -2.42 -36.93 -20.88
C GLN A 539 -2.65 -38.02 -21.94
N ILE A 540 -1.66 -38.89 -22.16
CA ILE A 540 -1.79 -40.02 -23.08
C ILE A 540 -2.78 -41.05 -22.51
N GLY A 541 -2.72 -41.36 -21.21
CA GLY A 541 -3.66 -42.25 -20.54
C GLY A 541 -5.11 -41.78 -20.64
N LEU A 542 -5.36 -40.46 -20.52
CA LEU A 542 -6.68 -39.86 -20.75
C LEU A 542 -7.14 -40.00 -22.20
N LEU A 543 -6.24 -39.88 -23.18
CA LEU A 543 -6.55 -40.12 -24.59
C LEU A 543 -6.94 -41.58 -24.83
N LEU A 544 -6.18 -42.53 -24.29
CA LEU A 544 -6.45 -43.96 -24.43
C LEU A 544 -7.77 -44.36 -23.77
N THR A 545 -8.01 -43.89 -22.54
CA THR A 545 -9.28 -44.15 -21.81
C THR A 545 -10.49 -43.62 -22.58
N LYS A 546 -10.36 -42.46 -23.24
CA LYS A 546 -11.44 -41.93 -24.09
C LYS A 546 -11.73 -42.85 -25.27
N ILE A 547 -10.71 -43.35 -25.96
CA ILE A 547 -10.85 -44.22 -27.13
C ILE A 547 -11.49 -45.55 -26.72
N GLU A 548 -11.05 -46.14 -25.62
CA GLU A 548 -11.67 -47.33 -25.02
C GLU A 548 -13.15 -47.09 -24.72
N SER A 549 -13.49 -45.98 -24.05
CA SER A 549 -14.89 -45.66 -23.73
C SER A 549 -15.79 -45.42 -24.95
N VAL A 550 -15.23 -44.93 -26.06
CA VAL A 550 -15.96 -44.73 -27.32
C VAL A 550 -16.18 -46.07 -28.02
N ASN A 551 -15.18 -46.96 -28.01
CA ASN A 551 -15.28 -48.31 -28.55
C ASN A 551 -16.31 -49.16 -27.77
N GLU A 552 -16.31 -49.09 -26.44
CA GLU A 552 -17.29 -49.78 -25.59
C GLU A 552 -18.72 -49.23 -25.78
N LYS A 553 -18.86 -47.91 -25.94
CA LYS A 553 -20.18 -47.28 -26.14
C LYS A 553 -20.74 -47.46 -27.53
N LYS A 554 -19.92 -47.65 -28.58
CA LYS A 554 -20.42 -48.08 -29.89
C LYS A 554 -21.16 -49.44 -29.84
N GLN A 555 -20.92 -50.26 -28.81
CA GLN A 555 -21.69 -51.47 -28.55
C GLN A 555 -23.00 -51.25 -27.78
N LYS A 556 -23.19 -50.09 -27.11
CA LYS A 556 -24.39 -49.72 -26.36
C LYS A 556 -24.54 -48.19 -26.28
N LEU A 557 -25.08 -47.54 -27.31
CA LEU A 557 -25.42 -46.11 -27.22
C LEU A 557 -26.82 -45.96 -26.59
N SER A 558 -26.90 -45.34 -25.42
CA SER A 558 -28.14 -44.78 -24.87
C SER A 558 -28.12 -43.26 -24.95
N ASP A 559 -29.31 -42.69 -25.18
CA ASP A 559 -29.54 -41.25 -25.41
C ASP A 559 -29.04 -40.35 -24.26
N GLY A 560 -28.86 -40.91 -23.06
CA GLY A 560 -28.41 -40.17 -21.87
C GLY A 560 -26.95 -39.71 -21.94
N ALA A 561 -26.05 -40.47 -22.59
CA ALA A 561 -24.64 -40.08 -22.70
C ALA A 561 -24.42 -38.90 -23.67
N THR A 562 -25.26 -38.78 -24.69
CA THR A 562 -25.29 -37.65 -25.63
C THR A 562 -25.84 -36.38 -24.98
N ALA A 563 -26.87 -36.49 -24.16
CA ALA A 563 -27.43 -35.36 -23.41
C ALA A 563 -26.41 -34.73 -22.46
N VAL A 564 -25.73 -35.55 -21.65
CA VAL A 564 -24.69 -35.06 -20.71
C VAL A 564 -23.53 -34.39 -21.44
N ARG A 565 -23.10 -34.93 -22.61
CA ARG A 565 -22.05 -34.28 -23.42
C ARG A 565 -22.48 -32.93 -23.97
N GLN A 566 -23.73 -32.81 -24.39
CA GLN A 566 -24.29 -31.56 -24.89
C GLN A 566 -24.42 -30.51 -23.77
N GLU A 567 -24.85 -30.92 -22.58
CA GLU A 567 -24.89 -30.07 -21.38
C GLU A 567 -23.49 -29.59 -20.97
N VAL A 568 -22.50 -30.50 -20.93
CA VAL A 568 -21.11 -30.13 -20.63
C VAL A 568 -20.54 -29.19 -21.70
N GLY A 569 -20.84 -29.42 -22.98
CA GLY A 569 -20.43 -28.54 -24.07
C GLY A 569 -21.05 -27.14 -23.98
N GLN A 570 -22.33 -27.06 -23.65
CA GLN A 570 -23.03 -25.78 -23.43
C GLN A 570 -22.47 -25.05 -22.19
N ALA A 571 -22.27 -25.75 -21.08
CA ALA A 571 -21.69 -25.20 -19.86
C ALA A 571 -20.26 -24.68 -20.10
N ALA A 572 -19.43 -25.41 -20.85
CA ALA A 572 -18.09 -24.96 -21.22
C ALA A 572 -18.12 -23.71 -22.09
N THR A 573 -19.05 -23.65 -23.06
CA THR A 573 -19.22 -22.48 -23.94
C THR A 573 -19.71 -21.26 -23.16
N GLN A 574 -20.64 -21.46 -22.22
CA GLN A 574 -21.15 -20.44 -21.33
C GLN A 574 -20.06 -19.94 -20.37
N TRP A 575 -19.26 -20.83 -19.79
CA TRP A 575 -18.10 -20.45 -18.98
C TRP A 575 -17.11 -19.61 -19.77
N VAL A 576 -16.78 -19.98 -21.01
CA VAL A 576 -15.89 -19.15 -21.87
C VAL A 576 -16.50 -17.78 -22.12
N ALA A 577 -17.81 -17.68 -22.31
CA ALA A 577 -18.50 -16.40 -22.52
C ALA A 577 -18.56 -15.52 -21.24
N GLU A 578 -18.78 -16.12 -20.07
CA GLU A 578 -18.83 -15.45 -18.76
C GLU A 578 -17.44 -15.05 -18.24
N TRP A 579 -16.42 -15.86 -18.53
CA TRP A 579 -15.03 -15.62 -18.13
C TRP A 579 -14.32 -14.58 -19.01
N ARG A 580 -14.81 -14.33 -20.23
CA ARG A 580 -14.41 -13.15 -20.99
C ARG A 580 -14.87 -11.93 -20.22
N VAL A 581 -13.96 -11.36 -19.42
CA VAL A 581 -14.17 -10.12 -18.67
C VAL A 581 -14.83 -9.12 -19.62
N PRO A 582 -16.02 -8.58 -19.29
CA PRO A 582 -16.63 -7.53 -20.09
C PRO A 582 -15.55 -6.49 -20.28
N LYS A 583 -15.12 -6.26 -21.53
CA LYS A 583 -14.18 -5.19 -21.86
C LYS A 583 -14.76 -3.97 -21.19
N TYR A 584 -14.15 -3.50 -20.10
CA TYR A 584 -14.54 -2.26 -19.48
C TYR A 584 -14.44 -1.25 -20.62
N LEU A 585 -15.59 -0.79 -21.12
CA LEU A 585 -15.70 0.26 -22.13
C LEU A 585 -15.24 1.55 -21.45
N VAL A 586 -13.94 1.65 -21.24
CA VAL A 586 -13.28 2.83 -20.72
C VAL A 586 -12.27 3.19 -21.77
N ASN A 587 -12.65 4.24 -22.49
CA ASN A 587 -11.94 4.93 -23.54
C ASN A 587 -10.40 4.78 -23.39
N PRO A 588 -9.67 4.20 -24.37
CA PRO A 588 -8.21 4.04 -24.34
C PRO A 588 -7.45 5.37 -24.41
N ALA A 589 -8.14 6.50 -24.27
CA ALA A 589 -7.51 7.76 -23.94
C ALA A 589 -6.74 7.57 -22.64
N ARG A 590 -5.42 7.35 -22.76
CA ARG A 590 -4.44 7.71 -21.72
C ARG A 590 -4.98 8.98 -21.07
N PRO A 591 -5.39 8.96 -19.79
CA PRO A 591 -5.94 10.16 -19.20
C PRO A 591 -4.86 11.22 -19.32
N HIS A 592 -5.21 12.25 -20.07
CA HIS A 592 -4.42 13.40 -20.45
C HIS A 592 -3.34 13.70 -19.42
N GLY A 593 -2.11 13.88 -19.90
CA GLY A 593 -0.98 14.29 -19.07
C GLY A 593 -1.44 15.33 -18.06
N LEU A 594 -1.42 14.95 -16.78
CA LEU A 594 -1.40 15.86 -15.63
C LEU A 594 -2.27 17.13 -15.81
N LEU A 595 -3.53 16.98 -16.22
CA LEU A 595 -4.44 18.12 -16.15
C LEU A 595 -4.81 18.35 -14.69
N LEU A 596 -4.49 19.54 -14.18
CA LEU A 596 -4.91 20.04 -12.87
C LEU A 596 -6.39 19.68 -12.65
N PRO A 597 -6.77 19.12 -11.49
CA PRO A 597 -8.15 18.82 -11.19
C PRO A 597 -9.01 20.09 -11.36
N ARG A 598 -9.86 20.11 -12.40
CA ARG A 598 -10.68 21.29 -12.75
C ARG A 598 -11.78 21.57 -11.72
N LYS A 599 -12.13 20.59 -10.87
CA LYS A 599 -13.16 20.73 -9.85
C LYS A 599 -12.70 20.08 -8.55
N TYR A 600 -12.41 20.88 -7.54
CA TYR A 600 -12.60 20.46 -6.15
C TYR A 600 -14.09 20.66 -5.87
N VAL A 601 -14.83 19.56 -5.75
CA VAL A 601 -16.29 19.58 -5.56
C VAL A 601 -16.64 20.45 -4.36
N GLU A 602 -17.62 21.35 -4.55
CA GLU A 602 -18.13 22.28 -3.56
C GLU A 602 -18.39 21.56 -2.21
N PRO A 603 -17.99 22.15 -1.07
CA PRO A 603 -18.47 21.71 0.22
C PRO A 603 -19.99 21.87 0.22
N GLU A 604 -20.71 20.89 0.77
CA GLU A 604 -22.08 21.16 1.16
C GLU A 604 -22.06 22.33 2.16
N PRO A 605 -23.02 23.27 2.07
CA PRO A 605 -23.08 24.38 3.00
C PRO A 605 -23.13 23.81 4.42
N GLU A 606 -22.13 24.14 5.24
CA GLU A 606 -22.16 23.84 6.67
C GLU A 606 -23.47 24.36 7.23
N ASP A 607 -24.23 23.49 7.91
CA ASP A 607 -25.46 23.85 8.60
C ASP A 607 -25.16 25.07 9.47
N ARG A 608 -25.77 26.21 9.11
CA ARG A 608 -25.61 27.48 9.81
C ARG A 608 -25.68 27.22 11.31
N ASP A 609 -24.58 27.50 12.02
CA ASP A 609 -24.52 27.43 13.47
C ASP A 609 -25.80 28.03 14.07
N LYS A 610 -26.66 27.16 14.61
CA LYS A 610 -27.82 27.56 15.40
C LYS A 610 -27.38 28.00 16.80
N GLU A 611 -26.27 28.70 16.92
CA GLU A 611 -25.85 29.38 18.15
C GLU A 611 -26.47 30.78 18.17
N GLY A 612 -27.77 30.80 18.46
CA GLY A 612 -28.54 32.03 18.54
C GLY A 612 -29.88 31.82 19.25
N ASN A 613 -29.93 30.93 20.25
CA ASN A 613 -31.05 30.83 21.18
C ASN A 613 -30.65 30.03 22.45
N ALA A 614 -29.62 30.49 23.14
CA ALA A 614 -29.30 30.04 24.50
C ALA A 614 -29.43 31.22 25.48
N ALA A 615 -30.64 31.74 25.60
CA ALA A 615 -30.99 32.71 26.63
C ALA A 615 -32.46 32.49 27.05
N LYS A 616 -32.72 31.36 27.72
CA LYS A 616 -33.86 31.18 28.63
C LYS A 616 -33.75 29.83 29.36
N GLY A 617 -33.64 29.90 30.69
CA GLY A 617 -33.84 28.74 31.58
C GLY A 617 -32.66 28.44 32.49
N LYS A 618 -32.43 29.27 33.53
CA LYS A 618 -31.64 28.88 34.70
C LYS A 618 -32.49 29.17 35.95
N LYS A 619 -33.04 28.09 36.53
CA LYS A 619 -33.64 27.90 37.88
C LYS A 619 -34.04 26.41 37.92
N ASN A 620 -33.75 25.56 38.88
CA ASN A 620 -33.08 25.66 40.19
C ASN A 620 -32.34 24.33 40.40
N GLU A 621 -31.24 24.39 41.16
CA GLU A 621 -30.68 23.26 41.89
C GLU A 621 -31.63 22.89 43.04
N ASP A 622 -31.75 21.60 43.32
CA ASP A 622 -31.97 20.91 44.60
C ASP A 622 -32.08 19.41 44.19
N ASP A 623 -31.04 18.59 44.34
CA ASP A 623 -30.61 17.83 45.52
C ASP A 623 -31.08 16.37 45.42
N ASP A 624 -30.34 15.47 46.07
CA ASP A 624 -30.38 13.99 46.05
C ASP A 624 -29.66 13.36 44.84
N GLY A 625 -28.46 12.79 44.96
CA GLY A 625 -28.01 11.89 46.02
C GLY A 625 -28.28 10.46 45.56
N ASP A 626 -27.29 9.80 44.96
CA ASP A 626 -26.89 8.45 45.36
C ASP A 626 -25.66 7.95 44.58
N ASN A 627 -24.71 7.46 45.37
CA ASN A 627 -23.61 6.60 44.97
C ASN A 627 -24.18 5.30 44.42
N GLU A 628 -23.60 4.78 43.34
CA GLU A 628 -23.29 3.35 43.28
C GLU A 628 -22.12 3.09 42.32
N MET A 629 -21.16 2.32 42.85
CA MET A 629 -20.05 1.68 42.15
C MET A 629 -20.57 0.49 41.32
N GLU A 630 -19.63 -0.15 40.61
CA GLU A 630 -19.71 -1.45 39.93
C GLU A 630 -20.19 -1.39 38.48
N ASP A 631 -19.60 -2.09 37.51
CA ASP A 631 -18.37 -2.86 37.51
C ASP A 631 -17.79 -2.95 36.11
N ALA A 632 -16.53 -3.36 36.08
CA ALA A 632 -15.80 -3.85 34.93
C ALA A 632 -16.34 -5.20 34.44
N GLU A 633 -16.58 -5.32 33.14
CA GLU A 633 -16.16 -6.48 32.33
C GLU A 633 -15.70 -6.03 30.93
#